data_AF-A0A7C5SKY4-F1
#
_entry.id   AF-A0A7C5SKY4-F1
#
_cell.length_a   1.000
_cell.length_b   1.000
_cell.length_c   1.000
_cell.angle_alpha   90.00
_cell.angle_beta   90.00
_cell.angle_gamma   90.00
#
_symmetry.space_group_name_H-M   'P 1'
#
loop_
_entity.id
_entity.type
_entity.pdbx_description
1 polymer ?
#
loop_
_entity_poly.entity_id
_entity_poly.type
_entity_poly.pdbx_seq_one_letter_code
_entity_poly.pdbx_strand_id
1 'polypeptide(L)'
;MEINNMEKYISRGYEALMSCVRFALRERNSDLAVIFGLPLVKMASAEAGAYIEDYNEAMDLGVAVVKLAEKKGVSPWLHDDLEELKETLREAGWEVW
;
A
#
# COMPACT_ATOMS: atom_id res chain seq x y z
N MET A 1 -5.48 27.03 -13.15
CA MET A 1 -5.76 25.89 -14.06
C MET A 1 -4.62 24.85 -13.95
N GLU A 2 -4.21 24.52 -12.74
CA GLU A 2 -3.06 23.63 -12.45
C GLU A 2 -3.44 22.46 -11.53
N ILE A 3 -4.43 22.66 -10.66
CA ILE A 3 -4.98 21.66 -9.72
C ILE A 3 -5.41 20.37 -10.46
N ASN A 4 -6.05 20.50 -11.62
CA ASN A 4 -6.60 19.38 -12.39
C ASN A 4 -5.53 18.44 -13.00
N ASN A 5 -4.29 18.91 -13.18
CA ASN A 5 -3.21 18.06 -13.68
C ASN A 5 -2.55 17.25 -12.56
N MET A 6 -2.44 17.81 -11.36
CA MET A 6 -1.81 17.15 -10.22
C MET A 6 -2.66 15.99 -9.72
N GLU A 7 -3.97 16.21 -9.55
CA GLU A 7 -4.96 15.17 -9.21
C GLU A 7 -4.89 13.99 -10.18
N LYS A 8 -4.79 14.28 -11.48
CA LYS A 8 -4.65 13.26 -12.52
C LYS A 8 -3.37 12.42 -12.37
N TYR A 9 -2.23 13.02 -12.02
CA TYR A 9 -0.99 12.26 -11.85
C TYR A 9 -0.98 11.43 -10.58
N ILE A 10 -1.59 11.94 -9.51
CA ILE A 10 -1.77 11.23 -8.25
C ILE A 10 -2.64 9.98 -8.46
N SER A 11 -3.82 10.15 -9.05
CA SER A 11 -4.73 9.03 -9.34
C SER A 11 -4.06 7.96 -10.22
N ARG A 12 -3.31 8.36 -11.25
CA ARG A 12 -2.50 7.41 -12.06
C ARG A 12 -1.40 6.70 -11.26
N GLY A 13 -0.84 7.37 -10.26
CA GLY A 13 0.12 6.80 -9.32
C GLY A 13 -0.50 5.69 -8.48
N TYR A 14 -1.69 5.94 -7.91
CA TYR A 14 -2.48 4.93 -7.22
C TYR A 14 -2.80 3.76 -8.14
N GLU A 15 -3.39 4.01 -9.31
CA GLU A 15 -3.76 2.95 -10.26
C GLU A 15 -2.57 2.03 -10.56
N ALA A 16 -1.38 2.60 -10.79
CA ALA A 16 -0.18 1.84 -11.07
C ALA A 16 0.27 0.99 -9.87
N LEU A 17 0.35 1.58 -8.68
CA LEU A 17 0.78 0.88 -7.45
C LEU A 17 -0.24 -0.17 -7.02
N MET A 18 -1.53 0.16 -7.02
CA MET A 18 -2.62 -0.77 -6.73
C MET A 18 -2.61 -1.96 -7.69
N SER A 19 -2.39 -1.72 -8.99
CA SER A 19 -2.27 -2.79 -9.98
C SER A 19 -1.11 -3.74 -9.65
N CYS A 20 0.07 -3.21 -9.27
CA CYS A 20 1.21 -4.00 -8.83
C CYS A 20 0.92 -4.80 -7.55
N VAL A 21 0.30 -4.20 -6.54
CA VAL A 21 -0.08 -4.87 -5.29
C VAL A 21 -1.09 -5.98 -5.57
N ARG A 22 -2.14 -5.70 -6.34
CA ARG A 22 -3.16 -6.68 -6.74
C ARG A 22 -2.54 -7.86 -7.51
N PHE A 23 -1.58 -7.58 -8.40
CA PHE A 23 -0.80 -8.61 -9.08
C PHE A 23 -0.04 -9.48 -8.06
N ALA A 24 0.74 -8.89 -7.16
CA ALA A 24 1.53 -9.64 -6.18
C ALA A 24 0.66 -10.48 -5.23
N LEU A 25 -0.47 -9.93 -4.79
CA LEU A 25 -1.46 -10.64 -3.97
C LEU A 25 -2.06 -11.84 -4.72
N ARG A 26 -2.41 -11.68 -6.00
CA ARG A 26 -2.94 -12.75 -6.85
C ARG A 26 -1.93 -13.87 -7.05
N GLU A 27 -0.68 -13.53 -7.34
CA GLU A 27 0.42 -14.49 -7.44
C GLU A 27 0.85 -15.05 -6.07
N ARG A 28 0.28 -14.50 -4.99
CA ARG A 28 0.60 -14.84 -3.59
C ARG A 28 2.10 -14.75 -3.31
N ASN A 29 2.78 -13.79 -3.92
CA ASN A 29 4.19 -13.50 -3.70
C ASN A 29 4.30 -12.43 -2.60
N SER A 30 4.66 -12.85 -1.39
CA SER A 30 4.72 -11.97 -0.21
C SER A 30 5.81 -10.90 -0.33
N ASP A 31 6.97 -11.24 -0.91
CA ASP A 31 8.06 -10.28 -1.11
C ASP A 31 7.63 -9.16 -2.06
N LEU A 32 7.06 -9.50 -3.23
CA LEU A 32 6.52 -8.49 -4.15
C LEU A 32 5.37 -7.70 -3.53
N ALA A 33 4.55 -8.35 -2.71
CA ALA A 33 3.43 -7.69 -2.05
C ALA A 33 3.94 -6.59 -1.10
N VAL A 34 4.99 -6.84 -0.32
CA VAL A 34 5.60 -5.82 0.55
C VAL A 34 6.29 -4.73 -0.27
N ILE A 35 7.08 -5.10 -1.28
CA ILE A 35 7.81 -4.15 -2.16
C ILE A 35 6.85 -3.14 -2.80
N PHE A 36 5.66 -3.57 -3.21
CA PHE A 36 4.66 -2.68 -3.82
C PHE A 36 3.71 -2.05 -2.79
N GLY A 37 3.43 -2.75 -1.70
CA GLY A 37 2.48 -2.33 -0.67
C GLY A 37 2.98 -1.13 0.13
N LEU A 38 4.27 -1.11 0.50
CA LEU A 38 4.82 -0.04 1.32
C LEU A 38 4.76 1.33 0.61
N PRO A 39 5.22 1.47 -0.65
CA PRO A 39 5.06 2.73 -1.38
C PRO A 39 3.60 3.17 -1.53
N LEU A 40 2.67 2.23 -1.77
CA LEU A 40 1.23 2.53 -1.90
C LEU A 40 0.66 3.13 -0.60
N VAL A 41 0.92 2.49 0.54
CA VAL A 41 0.43 2.93 1.85
C VAL A 41 1.08 4.25 2.26
N LYS A 42 2.37 4.45 1.97
CA LYS A 42 3.06 5.73 2.21
C LYS A 42 2.50 6.87 1.36
N MET A 43 2.20 6.61 0.09
CA MET A 43 1.55 7.59 -0.78
C MET A 43 0.18 7.98 -0.21
N ALA A 44 -0.63 7.00 0.18
CA ALA A 44 -1.92 7.23 0.81
C ALA A 44 -1.83 8.05 2.11
N SER A 45 -0.86 7.71 2.97
CA SER A 45 -0.63 8.43 4.23
C SER A 45 -0.18 9.88 3.99
N ALA A 46 0.75 10.11 3.04
CA ALA A 46 1.27 11.43 2.72
C ALA A 46 0.19 12.39 2.17
N GLU A 47 -0.81 11.84 1.47
CA GLU A 47 -1.92 12.62 0.93
C GLU A 47 -3.05 12.85 1.93
N ALA A 48 -2.97 12.27 3.14
CA ALA A 48 -3.89 12.47 4.24
C ALA A 48 -5.37 12.34 3.84
N GLY A 49 -5.69 11.43 2.90
CA GLY A 49 -7.05 11.20 2.44
C GLY A 49 -7.61 12.30 1.51
N ALA A 50 -6.78 13.10 0.85
CA ALA A 50 -7.23 14.06 -0.16
C ALA A 50 -8.07 13.41 -1.28
N TYR A 51 -7.83 12.13 -1.57
CA TYR A 51 -8.61 11.28 -2.47
C TYR A 51 -9.16 10.09 -1.69
N ILE A 52 -10.32 10.27 -1.05
CA ILE A 52 -10.84 9.32 -0.06
C ILE A 52 -11.02 7.89 -0.62
N GLU A 53 -11.48 7.75 -1.87
CA GLU A 53 -11.68 6.44 -2.50
C GLU A 53 -10.35 5.71 -2.71
N ASP A 54 -9.39 6.38 -3.37
CA ASP A 54 -8.05 5.84 -3.62
C ASP A 54 -7.31 5.53 -2.31
N TYR A 55 -7.44 6.42 -1.32
CA TYR A 55 -6.89 6.25 0.02
C TYR A 55 -7.42 5.00 0.71
N ASN A 56 -8.74 4.82 0.79
CA ASN A 56 -9.32 3.68 1.48
C ASN A 56 -8.93 2.36 0.81
N GLU A 57 -8.98 2.31 -0.52
CA GLU A 57 -8.56 1.13 -1.27
C GLU A 57 -7.06 0.82 -1.06
N ALA A 58 -6.20 1.84 -1.04
CA ALA A 58 -4.78 1.67 -0.79
C ALA A 58 -4.50 1.07 0.59
N MET A 59 -5.23 1.52 1.62
CA MET A 59 -5.08 1.03 2.98
C MET A 59 -5.62 -0.41 3.13
N ASP A 60 -6.77 -0.73 2.53
CA ASP A 60 -7.31 -2.09 2.45
C ASP A 60 -6.31 -3.07 1.80
N LEU A 61 -5.70 -2.64 0.69
CA LEU A 61 -4.66 -3.41 0.01
C LEU A 61 -3.42 -3.58 0.89
N GLY A 62 -3.01 -2.55 1.62
CA GLY A 62 -1.94 -2.61 2.61
C GLY A 62 -2.20 -3.68 3.69
N VAL A 63 -3.40 -3.72 4.26
CA VAL A 63 -3.80 -4.76 5.24
C VAL A 63 -3.73 -6.16 4.61
N ALA A 64 -4.16 -6.31 3.35
CA ALA A 64 -4.06 -7.58 2.64
C ALA A 64 -2.60 -8.03 2.41
N VAL A 65 -1.70 -7.08 2.14
CA VAL A 65 -0.26 -7.32 2.03
C VAL A 65 0.30 -7.85 3.35
N VAL A 66 0.01 -7.19 4.49
CA VAL A 66 0.45 -7.65 5.82
C VAL A 66 0.00 -9.08 6.07
N LYS A 67 -1.30 -9.37 5.87
CA LYS A 67 -1.87 -10.71 6.10
C LYS A 67 -1.20 -11.78 5.24
N LEU A 68 -0.85 -11.47 3.99
CA LEU A 68 -0.12 -12.41 3.13
C LEU A 68 1.31 -12.62 3.64
N ALA A 69 2.01 -11.54 3.99
CA ALA A 69 3.38 -11.54 4.45
C ALA A 69 3.53 -12.32 5.77
N GLU A 70 2.66 -12.09 6.75
CA GLU A 70 2.69 -12.82 8.02
C GLU A 70 2.35 -14.31 7.84
N LYS A 71 1.45 -14.63 6.92
CA LYS A 71 1.06 -16.01 6.64
C LYS A 71 2.16 -16.82 5.93
N LYS A 72 2.87 -16.20 4.99
CA LYS A 72 3.88 -16.89 4.16
C LYS A 72 5.31 -16.68 4.61
N GLY A 73 5.55 -15.69 5.46
CA GLY A 73 6.88 -15.11 5.64
C GLY A 73 7.27 -14.22 4.47
N VAL A 74 8.31 -13.43 4.68
CA VAL A 74 8.99 -12.62 3.68
C VAL A 74 10.49 -12.87 3.79
N SER A 75 11.23 -12.50 2.75
CA SER A 75 12.68 -12.53 2.82
C SER A 75 13.20 -11.62 3.95
N PRO A 76 14.30 -11.97 4.66
CA PRO A 76 14.78 -11.21 5.81
C PRO A 76 15.08 -9.73 5.55
N TRP A 77 15.48 -9.39 4.32
CA TRP A 77 15.77 -8.01 3.93
C TRP A 77 14.53 -7.13 3.74
N LEU A 78 13.32 -7.71 3.81
CA LEU A 78 12.03 -7.02 3.77
C LEU A 78 11.37 -6.94 5.16
N HIS A 79 12.02 -7.39 6.22
CA HIS A 79 11.43 -7.34 7.57
C HIS A 79 11.17 -5.89 8.02
N ASP A 80 12.15 -5.01 7.81
CA ASP A 80 12.02 -3.60 8.18
C ASP A 80 10.91 -2.92 7.35
N ASP A 81 10.84 -3.21 6.05
CA ASP A 81 9.78 -2.71 5.16
C ASP A 81 8.39 -3.20 5.59
N LEU A 82 8.28 -4.47 6.03
CA LEU A 82 7.01 -5.03 6.52
C LEU A 82 6.59 -4.37 7.84
N GLU A 83 7.51 -4.14 8.77
CA GLU A 83 7.21 -3.46 10.02
C GLU A 83 6.84 -1.99 9.80
N GLU A 84 7.53 -1.30 8.89
CA GLU A 84 7.17 0.07 8.50
C GLU A 84 5.78 0.14 7.84
N LEU A 85 5.44 -0.84 7.01
CA LEU A 85 4.11 -0.95 6.40
C LEU A 85 3.02 -1.11 7.48
N LYS A 86 3.25 -1.97 8.47
CA LYS A 86 2.33 -2.15 9.61
C LYS A 86 2.21 -0.89 10.46
N GLU A 87 3.32 -0.20 10.73
CA GLU A 87 3.33 1.05 11.47
C GLU A 87 2.54 2.14 10.75
N THR A 88 2.77 2.31 9.45
CA THR A 88 2.04 3.30 8.64
C THR A 88 0.53 3.05 8.65
N LEU A 89 0.10 1.79 8.55
CA LEU A 89 -1.32 1.42 8.66
C LEU A 89 -1.89 1.73 10.04
N ARG A 90 -1.17 1.41 11.12
CA ARG A 90 -1.59 1.69 12.50
C ARG A 90 -1.74 3.18 12.76
N GLU A 91 -0.79 3.99 12.31
CA GLU A 91 -0.82 5.45 12.42
C GLU A 91 -2.02 6.05 11.65
N ALA A 92 -2.37 5.44 10.51
CA ALA A 92 -3.56 5.79 9.73
C ALA A 92 -4.88 5.28 10.35
N GLY A 93 -4.84 4.57 11.48
CA GLY A 93 -6.01 4.03 12.17
C GLY A 93 -6.54 2.72 11.61
N TRP A 94 -5.76 2.03 10.77
CA TRP A 94 -6.13 0.75 10.17
C TRP A 94 -5.63 -0.43 11.01
N GLU A 95 -6.51 -1.41 11.18
CA GLU A 95 -6.22 -2.59 11.97
C GLU A 95 -5.45 -3.65 11.18
N VAL A 96 -4.30 -4.03 11.71
CA VAL A 96 -3.42 -5.10 11.19
C VAL A 96 -3.34 -6.20 12.25
N TRP A 97 -4.27 -7.16 12.17
CA TRP A 97 -4.29 -8.41 12.96
C TRP A 97 -4.18 -9.65 12.10
#